data_AF-A0A969IWW1-F1
#
_entry.id   AF-A0A969IWW1-F1
#
_cell.length_a   1.000
_cell.length_b   1.000
_cell.length_c   1.000
_cell.angle_alpha   90.00
_cell.angle_beta   90.00
_cell.angle_gamma   90.00
#
_symmetry.space_group_name_H-M   'P 1'
#
loop_
_entity.id
_entity.type
_entity.pdbx_description
1 polymer ?
#
loop_
_entity_poly.entity_id
_entity_poly.type
_entity_poly.pdbx_seq_one_letter_code
_entity_poly.pdbx_strand_id
1 'polypeptide(L)'
;MASLPNQQAGVMRTERGLVVAGTRITLYQFMDYLHPGHLPQSFRHHFPQITDQQFDAAISYIEANRAEVESEYQIVVKEDEEARQYWEEQNRDRFAQIAKLPPPLGREAAWAKLQAEKAKFTSKP
;
A
#
# COMPACT_ATOMS: atom_id res chain seq x y z
N MET A 1 -3.03 27.23 16.57
CA MET A 1 -4.21 26.80 17.33
C MET A 1 -4.52 25.38 16.93
N ALA A 2 -4.45 24.43 17.87
CA ALA A 2 -4.68 23.02 17.57
C ALA A 2 -6.19 22.77 17.45
N SER A 3 -6.67 22.54 16.23
CA SER A 3 -8.03 22.07 15.97
C SER A 3 -8.20 20.74 16.67
N LEU A 4 -9.14 20.68 17.62
CA LEU A 4 -9.51 19.45 18.31
C LEU A 4 -9.89 18.39 17.26
N PRO A 5 -9.39 17.15 17.36
CA PRO A 5 -9.77 16.11 16.44
C PRO A 5 -11.27 15.88 16.58
N ASN A 6 -11.98 15.95 15.45
CA ASN A 6 -13.40 15.65 15.39
C ASN A 6 -13.62 14.16 15.71
N GLN A 7 -13.62 13.80 17.00
CA GLN A 7 -13.85 12.43 17.48
C GLN A 7 -15.22 11.88 17.06
N GLN A 8 -16.13 12.72 16.56
CA GLN A 8 -17.44 12.31 16.06
C GLN A 8 -17.40 11.76 14.63
N ALA A 9 -16.32 11.97 13.86
CA ALA A 9 -16.28 11.64 12.43
C ALA A 9 -15.69 10.26 12.09
N GLY A 10 -15.40 9.40 13.09
CA GLY A 10 -14.78 8.10 12.82
C GLY A 10 -13.40 8.16 12.15
N VAL A 11 -12.80 9.35 12.05
CA VAL A 11 -11.47 9.62 11.49
C VAL A 11 -10.65 10.41 12.52
N MET A 12 -9.40 10.01 12.72
CA MET A 12 -8.46 10.60 13.67
C MET A 12 -7.12 10.90 13.01
N ARG A 13 -6.48 12.01 13.42
CA ARG A 13 -5.12 12.34 13.00
C ARG A 13 -4.10 11.62 13.88
N THR A 14 -3.11 10.98 13.27
CA THR A 14 -2.01 10.25 13.92
C THR A 14 -0.68 10.65 13.30
N GLU A 15 0.44 10.08 13.77
CA GLU A 15 1.75 10.25 13.13
C GLU A 15 1.79 9.73 11.68
N ARG A 16 0.83 8.88 11.29
CA ARG A 16 0.70 8.30 9.94
C ARG A 16 -0.24 9.10 9.03
N GLY A 17 -0.77 10.22 9.52
CA GLY A 17 -1.80 11.00 8.83
C GLY A 17 -3.21 10.69 9.32
N LEU A 18 -4.20 10.88 8.44
CA LEU A 18 -5.63 10.69 8.73
C LEU A 18 -6.00 9.22 8.67
N VAL A 19 -6.49 8.67 9.79
CA VAL A 19 -6.74 7.24 10.01
C VAL A 19 -8.17 6.99 10.45
N VAL A 20 -8.79 5.92 9.96
CA VAL A 20 -10.11 5.47 10.44
C VAL A 20 -10.01 4.98 11.88
N ALA A 21 -10.84 5.53 12.75
CA ALA A 21 -10.84 5.29 14.20
C ALA A 21 -10.96 3.79 14.53
N GLY A 22 -10.12 3.34 15.45
CA GLY A 22 -10.04 1.92 15.84
C GLY A 22 -9.27 1.04 14.85
N THR A 23 -8.67 1.61 13.81
CA THR A 23 -7.86 0.88 12.82
C THR A 23 -6.52 1.57 12.58
N ARG A 24 -5.67 0.96 11.74
CA ARG A 24 -4.47 1.60 11.18
C ARG A 24 -4.66 1.98 9.71
N ILE A 25 -5.89 1.97 9.21
CA ILE A 25 -6.21 2.20 7.81
C ILE A 25 -6.30 3.70 7.57
N THR A 26 -5.45 4.22 6.69
CA THR A 26 -5.40 5.66 6.37
C THR A 26 -6.46 6.03 5.34
N LEU A 27 -6.89 7.29 5.32
CA LEU A 27 -7.73 7.79 4.23
C LEU A 27 -7.01 7.73 2.87
N TYR A 28 -5.68 7.79 2.85
CA TYR A 28 -4.88 7.65 1.64
C TYR A 28 -5.08 6.27 1.00
N GLN A 29 -5.23 5.22 1.81
CA GLN A 29 -5.60 3.89 1.31
C GLN A 29 -7.02 3.85 0.76
N PHE A 30 -7.93 4.73 1.18
CA PHE A 30 -9.24 4.86 0.51
C PHE A 30 -9.06 5.57 -0.84
N MET A 31 -8.20 6.60 -0.92
CA MET A 31 -7.92 7.35 -2.14
C MET A 31 -7.38 6.46 -3.27
N ASP A 32 -6.54 5.48 -2.95
CA ASP A 32 -6.05 4.47 -3.91
C ASP A 32 -7.20 3.75 -4.66
N TYR A 33 -8.33 3.53 -3.99
CA TYR A 33 -9.49 2.82 -4.53
C TYR A 33 -10.63 3.74 -5.01
N LEU A 34 -10.54 5.04 -4.76
CA LEU A 34 -11.52 6.03 -5.22
C LEU A 34 -11.15 6.63 -6.60
N HIS A 35 -10.02 6.22 -7.18
CA HIS A 35 -9.66 6.61 -8.54
C HIS A 35 -10.64 6.06 -9.59
N PRO A 36 -10.93 6.82 -10.67
CA PRO A 36 -11.80 6.39 -11.74
C PRO A 36 -11.23 5.14 -12.42
N GLY A 37 -11.84 3.98 -12.13
CA GLY A 37 -11.39 2.67 -12.60
C GLY A 37 -11.42 1.57 -11.53
N HIS A 38 -11.47 1.93 -10.24
CA HIS A 38 -11.59 0.98 -9.14
C HIS A 38 -13.04 0.85 -8.67
N LEU A 39 -13.55 -0.39 -8.61
CA LEU A 39 -14.88 -0.67 -8.06
C LEU A 39 -14.83 -0.60 -6.53
N PRO A 40 -15.74 0.11 -5.84
CA PRO A 40 -15.80 0.19 -4.38
C PRO A 40 -15.86 -1.18 -3.67
N GLN A 41 -16.41 -2.21 -4.33
CA GLN A 41 -16.44 -3.58 -3.79
C GLN A 41 -15.03 -4.18 -3.60
N SER A 42 -14.03 -3.74 -4.38
CA SER A 42 -12.65 -4.20 -4.22
C SER A 42 -12.07 -3.75 -2.88
N PHE A 43 -12.38 -2.54 -2.41
CA PHE A 43 -11.89 -2.03 -1.13
C PHE A 43 -12.33 -2.94 0.03
N ARG A 44 -13.60 -3.36 0.08
CA ARG A 44 -14.10 -4.24 1.14
C ARG A 44 -13.48 -5.63 1.12
N HIS A 45 -13.05 -6.12 -0.04
CA HIS A 45 -12.30 -7.37 -0.14
C HIS A 45 -10.90 -7.23 0.48
N HIS A 46 -10.23 -6.09 0.26
CA HIS A 46 -8.90 -5.83 0.80
C HIS A 46 -8.92 -5.42 2.28
N PHE A 47 -10.03 -4.83 2.76
CA PHE A 47 -10.20 -4.36 4.14
C PHE A 47 -11.49 -4.92 4.77
N PRO A 48 -11.60 -6.25 4.98
CA PRO A 48 -12.79 -6.89 5.53
C PRO A 48 -13.12 -6.45 6.97
N GLN A 49 -12.15 -5.87 7.69
CA GLN A 49 -12.29 -5.37 9.05
C GLN A 49 -12.99 -4.00 9.15
N ILE A 50 -13.20 -3.30 8.03
CA ILE A 50 -13.88 -1.99 8.03
C ILE A 50 -15.39 -2.21 8.05
N THR A 51 -16.04 -1.66 9.08
CA THR A 51 -17.50 -1.67 9.18
C THR A 51 -18.14 -0.68 8.20
N ASP A 52 -19.43 -0.86 7.90
CA ASP A 52 -20.18 0.09 7.07
C ASP A 52 -20.13 1.51 7.64
N GLN A 53 -20.30 1.65 8.95
CA GLN A 53 -20.22 2.94 9.62
C GLN A 53 -18.85 3.60 9.48
N GLN A 54 -17.76 2.83 9.59
CA GLN A 54 -16.41 3.34 9.41
C GLN A 54 -16.13 3.75 7.96
N PHE A 55 -16.64 2.96 7.00
CA PHE A 55 -16.52 3.25 5.58
C PHE A 55 -17.25 4.55 5.23
N ASP A 56 -18.52 4.68 5.63
CA ASP A 56 -19.35 5.85 5.33
C ASP A 56 -18.78 7.12 5.99
N ALA A 57 -18.26 6.99 7.21
CA ALA A 57 -17.59 8.07 7.91
C ALA A 57 -16.31 8.53 7.20
N ALA A 58 -15.50 7.58 6.70
CA ALA A 58 -14.30 7.88 5.93
C ALA A 58 -14.64 8.59 4.61
N ILE A 59 -15.60 8.08 3.84
CA ILE A 59 -16.05 8.70 2.58
C ILE A 59 -16.60 10.10 2.84
N SER A 60 -17.48 10.27 3.83
CA SER A 60 -18.04 11.57 4.18
C SER A 60 -16.97 12.59 4.56
N TYR A 61 -15.94 12.15 5.31
CA TYR A 61 -14.81 13.00 5.67
C TYR A 61 -13.99 13.41 4.44
N ILE A 62 -13.70 12.46 3.54
CA ILE A 62 -12.97 12.71 2.29
C ILE A 62 -13.74 13.71 1.43
N GLU A 63 -15.04 13.54 1.25
CA GLU A 63 -15.85 14.45 0.43
C GLU A 63 -15.90 15.86 1.03
N ALA A 64 -16.05 15.98 2.35
CA ALA A 64 -16.09 17.27 3.04
C ALA A 64 -14.74 18.02 3.02
N ASN A 65 -13.62 17.29 2.94
CA ASN A 65 -12.26 17.85 3.05
C ASN A 65 -11.40 17.53 1.81
N ARG A 66 -12.04 17.35 0.65
CA ARG A 66 -11.42 16.72 -0.53
C ARG A 66 -10.11 17.37 -0.97
N ALA A 67 -10.06 18.70 -1.00
CA ALA A 67 -8.85 19.42 -1.44
C ALA A 67 -7.65 19.18 -0.51
N GLU A 68 -7.87 19.18 0.80
CA GLU A 68 -6.82 18.94 1.79
C GLU A 68 -6.35 17.48 1.73
N VAL A 69 -7.29 16.53 1.76
CA VAL A 69 -6.98 15.09 1.70
C VAL A 69 -6.25 14.72 0.41
N GLU A 70 -6.69 15.24 -0.74
CA GLU A 70 -6.01 15.02 -2.02
C GLU A 70 -4.59 15.59 -2.00
N SER A 71 -4.40 16.80 -1.46
CA SER A 71 -3.05 17.39 -1.38
C SER A 71 -2.09 16.57 -0.54
N GLU A 72 -2.54 16.05 0.61
CA GLU A 72 -1.73 15.16 1.45
C GLU A 72 -1.47 13.82 0.76
N TYR A 73 -2.48 13.26 0.11
CA TYR A 73 -2.35 12.00 -0.64
C TYR A 73 -1.28 12.11 -1.74
N GLN A 74 -1.27 13.19 -2.53
CA GLN A 74 -0.27 13.40 -3.57
C GLN A 74 1.16 13.51 -3.03
N ILE A 75 1.33 14.09 -1.83
CA ILE A 75 2.64 14.11 -1.14
C ILE A 75 3.08 12.69 -0.79
N VAL A 76 2.19 11.89 -0.19
CA VAL A 76 2.49 10.50 0.19
C VAL A 76 2.85 9.65 -1.02
N VAL A 77 2.09 9.76 -2.12
CA VAL A 77 2.37 9.02 -3.37
C VAL A 77 3.75 9.39 -3.93
N LYS A 78 4.10 10.67 -3.90
CA LYS A 78 5.41 11.15 -4.36
C LYS A 78 6.53 10.61 -3.48
N GLU A 79 6.40 10.70 -2.16
CA GLU A 79 7.40 10.22 -1.21
C GLU A 79 7.60 8.70 -1.31
N ASP A 80 6.53 7.93 -1.52
CA ASP A 80 6.59 6.49 -1.72
C ASP A 80 7.36 6.13 -3.00
N GLU A 81 7.09 6.84 -4.10
CA GLU A 81 7.80 6.65 -5.36
C GLU A 81 9.29 7.01 -5.25
N GLU A 82 9.62 8.12 -4.58
CA GLU A 82 11.01 8.51 -4.33
C GLU A 82 11.74 7.47 -3.47
N ALA A 83 11.10 6.98 -2.41
CA ALA A 83 11.66 5.93 -1.56
C ALA A 83 11.87 4.61 -2.33
N ARG A 84 10.90 4.24 -3.17
CA ARG A 84 10.98 3.07 -4.04
C ARG A 84 12.17 3.17 -4.98
N GLN A 85 12.29 4.28 -5.72
CA GLN A 85 13.40 4.51 -6.65
C GLN A 85 14.76 4.48 -5.95
N TYR A 86 14.86 5.14 -4.79
CA TYR A 86 16.07 5.14 -3.98
C TYR A 86 16.50 3.71 -3.61
N TRP A 87 15.60 2.90 -3.07
CA TRP A 87 15.93 1.54 -2.65
C TRP A 87 16.15 0.57 -3.82
N GLU A 88 15.44 0.75 -4.93
CA GLU A 88 15.68 0.00 -6.17
C GLU A 88 17.09 0.26 -6.70
N GLU A 89 17.54 1.52 -6.68
CA GLU A 89 18.89 1.89 -7.07
C GLU A 89 19.95 1.33 -6.11
N GLN A 90 19.79 1.57 -4.80
CA GLN A 90 20.74 1.09 -3.79
C GLN A 90 20.89 -0.43 -3.80
N ASN A 91 19.81 -1.17 -4.06
CA ASN A 91 19.82 -2.63 -4.05
C ASN A 91 20.15 -3.25 -5.41
N ARG A 92 20.28 -2.46 -6.48
CA ARG A 92 20.47 -2.98 -7.86
C ARG A 92 21.66 -3.92 -7.97
N ASP A 93 22.83 -3.45 -7.54
CA ASP A 93 24.07 -4.22 -7.62
C ASP A 93 24.05 -5.41 -6.67
N ARG A 94 23.49 -5.22 -5.46
CA ARG A 94 23.37 -6.30 -4.47
C ARG A 94 22.48 -7.42 -4.98
N PHE A 95 21.33 -7.11 -5.60
CA PHE A 95 20.46 -8.12 -6.20
C PHE A 95 21.13 -8.80 -7.39
N ALA A 96 21.89 -8.07 -8.22
CA ALA A 96 22.67 -8.66 -9.31
C ALA A 96 23.75 -9.63 -8.80
N GLN A 97 24.37 -9.34 -7.66
CA GLN A 97 25.31 -10.25 -6.99
C GLN A 97 24.59 -11.48 -6.42
N ILE A 98 23.49 -11.28 -5.69
CA ILE A 98 22.69 -12.39 -5.12
C ILE A 98 22.19 -13.34 -6.22
N ALA A 99 21.79 -12.82 -7.36
CA ALA A 99 21.33 -13.62 -8.50
C ALA A 99 22.42 -14.56 -9.06
N LYS A 100 23.71 -14.25 -8.83
CA LYS A 100 24.85 -15.09 -9.25
C LYS A 100 25.29 -16.09 -8.18
N LEU A 101 24.77 -15.99 -6.95
CA LEU A 101 25.18 -16.88 -5.87
C LEU A 101 24.75 -18.33 -6.18
N PRO A 102 25.60 -19.32 -5.89
CA PRO A 102 25.24 -20.71 -6.04
C PRO A 102 24.12 -21.08 -5.04
N PRO A 103 23.36 -22.14 -5.32
CA PRO A 103 22.44 -22.71 -4.35
C PRO A 103 23.15 -23.04 -3.03
N PRO A 104 22.49 -22.88 -1.87
CA PRO A 104 23.01 -23.34 -0.60
C PRO A 104 23.30 -24.84 -0.65
N LEU A 105 24.42 -25.22 -0.03
CA LEU A 105 24.84 -26.63 0.05
C LEU A 105 23.72 -27.50 0.64
N GLY A 106 23.45 -28.64 0.00
CA GLY A 106 22.41 -29.59 0.40
C GLY A 106 20.99 -29.19 -0.02
N ARG A 107 20.82 -28.12 -0.81
CA ARG A 107 19.52 -27.68 -1.35
C ARG A 107 19.49 -27.60 -2.87
N GLU A 108 20.48 -28.16 -3.55
CA GLU A 108 20.67 -28.07 -5.00
C GLU A 108 19.47 -28.63 -5.77
N ALA A 109 18.96 -29.80 -5.37
CA ALA A 109 17.79 -30.43 -6.00
C ALA A 109 16.51 -29.59 -5.86
N ALA A 110 16.30 -28.98 -4.68
CA ALA A 110 15.17 -28.09 -4.45
C ALA A 110 15.30 -26.79 -5.27
N TRP A 111 16.51 -26.25 -5.37
CA TRP A 111 16.79 -25.06 -6.18
C TRP A 111 16.60 -25.31 -7.67
N ALA A 112 17.02 -26.47 -8.18
CA ALA A 112 16.79 -26.87 -9.58
C ALA A 112 15.29 -26.95 -9.91
N LYS A 113 14.49 -27.50 -9.00
CA LYS A 113 13.02 -27.53 -9.15
C LYS A 113 12.42 -26.13 -9.18
N LEU A 114 12.87 -25.23 -8.30
CA LEU A 114 12.43 -23.83 -8.28
C LEU A 114 12.77 -23.09 -9.58
N GLN A 115 13.98 -23.28 -10.12
CA GLN A 115 14.38 -22.67 -11.40
C GLN A 115 13.55 -23.21 -12.57
N ALA A 116 13.29 -24.53 -12.59
CA ALA A 116 12.46 -25.14 -13.62
C ALA A 116 11.01 -24.62 -13.61
N GLU A 117 10.41 -24.44 -12.42
CA GLU A 117 9.08 -23.83 -12.29
C GLU A 117 9.10 -22.36 -12.70
N LYS A 118 10.10 -21.58 -12.26
CA LYS A 118 10.24 -20.17 -12.64
C LYS A 118 10.30 -20.00 -14.16
N ALA A 119 11.07 -20.86 -14.85
CA ALA A 119 11.19 -20.84 -16.31
C ALA A 119 9.84 -21.02 -17.02
N LYS A 120 8.97 -21.91 -16.50
CA LYS A 120 7.62 -22.16 -17.07
C LYS A 120 6.71 -20.93 -16.96
N PHE A 121 6.82 -20.16 -15.89
CA PHE A 121 6.04 -18.94 -15.70
C PHE A 121 6.56 -17.78 -16.57
N THR A 122 7.88 -17.69 -16.78
CA THR A 122 8.47 -16.65 -17.64
C THR A 122 8.37 -16.96 -19.13
N SER A 123 8.17 -18.23 -19.51
CA SER A 123 8.03 -18.65 -20.91
C SER A 123 6.58 -18.69 -21.41
N LYS A 124 5.62 -18.37 -20.55
CA LYS A 124 4.20 -18.32 -20.91
C LYS A 124 3.90 -16.89 -21.38
N PRO A 125 3.49 -16.68 -22.65
CA PRO A 125 3.18 -15.35 -23.17
C PRO A 125 1.97 -14.72 -22.48
#